data_AF-A0AAD6UWV6-F1
#
_entry.id   AF-A0AAD6UWV6-F1
#
_cell.length_a   1.000
_cell.length_b   1.000
_cell.length_c   1.000
_cell.angle_alpha   90.00
_cell.angle_beta   90.00
_cell.angle_gamma   90.00
#
_symmetry.space_group_name_H-M   'P 1'
#
loop_
_entity.id
_entity.type
_entity.pdbx_description
1 polymer ?
#
loop_
_entity_poly.entity_id
_entity_poly.type
_entity_poly.pdbx_seq_one_letter_code
_entity_poly.pdbx_strand_id
1 'polypeptide(L)'
;FSPVDEGAIRTYHAKLMQLRAAVLEAPLETGIQFSLDLDIPCQNPDPLSRRIPLLPSPTAPSGRPTVCLELLQGLQTEPNGFSQVWTAQSGATPASTFVLKNIQPSMCHLPHPDDTWVGNYTDPWNLANEEAWAYQNLAQKQGLRLPYFFGIHEV
;
A
#
# COMPACT_ATOMS: atom_id res chain seq x y z
N PHE A 1 -7.05 -17.64 -2.27
CA PHE A 1 -8.43 -18.12 -2.46
C PHE A 1 -8.49 -18.84 -3.81
N SER A 2 -9.21 -19.96 -3.94
CA SER A 2 -9.32 -20.70 -5.21
C SER A 2 -10.45 -20.11 -6.06
N PRO A 3 -10.18 -19.46 -7.20
CA PRO A 3 -11.19 -18.78 -8.01
C PRO A 3 -12.14 -19.73 -8.75
N VAL A 4 -11.92 -21.05 -8.65
CA VAL A 4 -12.74 -22.08 -9.31
C VAL A 4 -13.62 -22.86 -8.32
N ASP A 5 -13.50 -22.59 -7.02
CA ASP A 5 -14.30 -23.22 -5.97
C ASP A 5 -15.37 -22.24 -5.48
N GLU A 6 -16.61 -22.50 -5.86
CA GLU A 6 -17.78 -21.68 -5.50
C GLU A 6 -17.89 -21.44 -3.98
N GLY A 7 -17.64 -22.47 -3.17
CA GLY A 7 -17.69 -22.38 -1.72
C GLY A 7 -16.64 -21.41 -1.20
N ALA A 8 -15.42 -21.50 -1.73
CA ALA A 8 -14.34 -20.58 -1.41
C ALA A 8 -14.67 -19.14 -1.85
N ILE A 9 -15.37 -18.95 -2.99
CA ILE A 9 -15.76 -17.62 -3.48
C ILE A 9 -16.74 -17.00 -2.49
N ARG A 10 -17.78 -17.75 -2.11
CA ARG A 10 -18.80 -17.29 -1.15
C ARG A 10 -18.19 -16.93 0.20
N THR A 11 -17.28 -17.76 0.73
CA THR A 11 -16.58 -17.47 1.99
C THR A 11 -15.75 -16.20 1.88
N TYR A 12 -14.97 -16.05 0.81
CA TYR A 12 -14.13 -14.88 0.62
C TYR A 12 -14.95 -13.60 0.41
N HIS A 13 -16.02 -13.67 -0.38
CA HIS A 13 -16.99 -12.58 -0.55
C HIS A 13 -17.60 -12.14 0.80
N ALA A 14 -18.05 -13.09 1.62
CA ALA A 14 -18.61 -12.79 2.94
C ALA A 14 -17.59 -12.08 3.85
N LYS A 15 -16.32 -12.53 3.83
CA LYS A 15 -15.22 -11.86 4.55
C LYS A 15 -15.04 -10.42 4.05
N LEU A 16 -14.99 -10.18 2.74
CA LEU A 16 -14.82 -8.83 2.19
C LEU A 16 -16.00 -7.92 2.50
N MET A 17 -17.22 -8.45 2.53
CA MET A 17 -18.41 -7.69 2.96
C MET A 17 -18.33 -7.27 4.43
N GLN A 18 -17.89 -8.16 5.31
CA GLN A 18 -17.66 -7.81 6.72
C GLN A 18 -16.59 -6.72 6.87
N LEU A 19 -15.47 -6.85 6.15
CA LEU A 19 -14.42 -5.84 6.15
C LEU A 19 -14.91 -4.51 5.56
N ARG A 20 -15.75 -4.53 4.53
CA ARG A 20 -16.35 -3.32 3.96
C ARG A 20 -17.19 -2.59 4.99
N ALA A 21 -18.05 -3.31 5.72
CA ALA A 21 -18.84 -2.70 6.80
C ALA A 21 -17.93 -2.07 7.86
N ALA A 22 -16.89 -2.79 8.31
CA ALA A 22 -15.93 -2.28 9.28
C ALA A 22 -15.18 -1.02 8.80
N VAL A 23 -14.77 -0.98 7.53
CA VAL A 23 -14.10 0.20 6.92
C VAL A 23 -15.04 1.41 6.84
N LEU A 24 -16.34 1.18 6.60
CA LEU A 24 -17.32 2.27 6.58
C LEU A 24 -17.63 2.80 7.99
N GLU A 25 -17.54 1.97 9.01
CA GLU A 25 -17.70 2.37 10.42
C GLU A 25 -16.46 3.07 10.98
N ALA A 26 -15.27 2.61 10.59
CA ALA A 26 -13.98 3.13 11.03
C ALA A 26 -13.05 3.37 9.81
N PRO A 27 -13.28 4.46 9.06
CA PRO A 27 -12.47 4.78 7.90
C PRO A 27 -11.05 5.15 8.30
N LEU A 28 -10.12 5.13 7.33
CA LEU A 28 -8.80 5.69 7.53
C LEU A 28 -8.91 7.19 7.80
N GLU A 29 -8.24 7.65 8.86
CA GLU A 29 -8.22 9.04 9.29
C GLU A 29 -6.82 9.49 9.72
N THR A 30 -6.65 10.80 9.80
CA THR A 30 -5.43 11.42 10.33
C THR A 30 -5.17 10.96 11.76
N GLY A 31 -3.91 10.68 12.09
CA GLY A 31 -3.47 10.22 13.41
C GLY A 31 -3.41 8.70 13.55
N ILE A 32 -3.91 7.91 12.59
CA ILE A 32 -3.72 6.45 12.61
C ILE A 32 -2.23 6.12 12.54
N GLN A 33 -1.79 5.26 13.46
CA GLN A 33 -0.40 4.80 13.54
C GLN A 33 -0.29 3.31 13.19
N PHE A 34 0.74 2.95 12.44
CA PHE A 34 1.06 1.57 12.08
C PHE A 34 2.55 1.41 11.76
N SER A 35 3.03 0.18 11.71
CA SER A 35 4.44 -0.14 11.42
C SER A 35 4.58 -0.79 10.05
N LEU A 36 5.63 -0.42 9.32
CA LEU A 36 5.97 -1.03 8.02
C LEU A 36 7.44 -1.46 7.99
N ASP A 37 7.70 -2.63 7.42
CA ASP A 37 9.05 -3.12 7.10
C ASP A 37 9.44 -2.68 5.69
N LEU A 38 10.25 -1.63 5.55
CA LEU A 38 10.52 -1.03 4.24
C LEU A 38 11.57 -1.81 3.43
N ASP A 39 11.37 -1.90 2.11
CA ASP A 39 12.44 -2.26 1.19
C ASP A 39 13.34 -1.04 0.96
N ILE A 40 14.67 -1.22 1.06
CA ILE A 40 15.62 -0.14 0.81
C ILE A 40 15.90 -0.08 -0.71
N PRO A 41 15.51 1.00 -1.41
CA PRO A 41 15.80 1.11 -2.83
C PRO A 41 17.31 1.34 -3.06
N CYS A 42 17.78 0.96 -4.25
CA CYS A 42 19.13 1.32 -4.67
C CYS A 42 19.24 2.85 -4.82
N GLN A 43 20.31 3.44 -4.28
CA GLN A 43 20.57 4.87 -4.52
C GLN A 43 20.81 5.11 -6.01
N ASN A 44 20.25 6.21 -6.50
CA ASN A 44 20.53 6.66 -7.84
C ASN A 44 22.00 7.12 -7.91
N PRO A 45 22.81 6.61 -8.85
CA PRO A 45 24.23 7.00 -8.95
C PRO A 45 24.42 8.45 -9.41
N ASP A 46 23.38 9.12 -9.90
CA ASP A 46 23.43 10.53 -10.27
C ASP A 46 23.77 11.39 -9.04
N PRO A 47 24.86 12.19 -9.06
CA PRO A 47 25.26 13.04 -7.94
C PRO A 47 24.26 14.15 -7.60
N LEU A 48 23.35 14.49 -8.52
CA LEU A 48 22.26 15.44 -8.29
C LEU A 48 21.05 14.81 -7.60
N SER A 49 21.03 13.48 -7.48
CA SER A 49 19.95 12.78 -6.79
C SER A 49 19.97 13.08 -5.28
N ARG A 50 18.79 13.31 -4.73
CA ARG A 50 18.59 13.40 -3.29
C ARG A 50 18.98 12.06 -2.67
N ARG A 51 19.67 12.10 -1.53
CA ARG A 51 19.99 10.89 -0.77
C ARG A 51 18.71 10.28 -0.20
N ILE A 52 18.69 8.95 -0.09
CA ILE A 52 17.65 8.25 0.67
C ILE A 52 17.75 8.74 2.12
N PRO A 53 16.64 9.18 2.73
CA PRO A 53 16.62 9.58 4.13
C PRO A 53 17.16 8.47 5.03
N LEU A 54 17.84 8.85 6.11
CA LEU A 54 18.20 7.89 7.15
C LEU A 54 16.90 7.39 7.81
N LEU A 55 16.59 6.12 7.61
CA LEU A 55 15.45 5.48 8.24
C LEU A 55 15.83 5.09 9.68
N PRO A 56 14.93 5.27 10.66
CA PRO A 56 15.17 4.78 12.01
C PRO A 56 15.38 3.26 12.00
N SER A 57 16.36 2.79 12.76
CA SER A 57 16.57 1.37 12.98
C SER A 57 15.82 0.97 14.24
N PRO A 58 14.91 0.00 14.11
CA PRO A 58 15.26 -1.34 14.53
C PRO A 58 15.21 -2.27 13.33
N THR A 59 16.28 -3.05 13.15
CA THR A 59 16.26 -4.20 12.27
C THR A 59 15.20 -5.18 12.81
N ALA A 60 14.10 -5.33 12.10
CA ALA A 60 13.27 -6.52 12.23
C ALA A 60 14.17 -7.77 12.04
N PRO A 61 13.76 -8.96 12.49
CA PRO A 61 14.51 -10.20 12.24
C PRO A 61 14.82 -10.43 10.75
N SER A 62 14.05 -9.81 9.86
CA SER A 62 14.21 -9.79 8.40
C SER A 62 15.42 -8.96 7.90
N GLY A 63 16.07 -8.18 8.77
CA GLY A 63 17.12 -7.24 8.40
C GLY A 63 16.61 -5.96 7.71
N ARG A 64 15.30 -5.81 7.58
CA ARG A 64 14.66 -4.60 7.01
C ARG A 64 14.44 -3.55 8.10
N PRO A 65 14.51 -2.25 7.77
CA PRO A 65 14.15 -1.18 8.69
C PRO A 65 12.63 -1.16 8.89
N THR A 66 12.20 -1.27 10.15
CA THR A 66 10.81 -1.07 10.52
C THR A 66 10.57 0.39 10.89
N VAL A 67 9.57 1.03 10.29
CA VAL A 67 9.20 2.41 10.60
C VAL A 67 7.79 2.48 11.17
N CYS A 68 7.62 3.19 12.28
CA CYS A 68 6.30 3.57 12.77
C CYS A 68 5.87 4.86 12.07
N LEU A 69 4.75 4.78 11.33
CA LEU A 69 4.18 5.88 10.57
C LEU A 69 2.87 6.33 11.20
N GLU A 70 2.66 7.64 11.19
CA GLU A 70 1.38 8.27 11.51
C GLU A 70 0.79 8.92 10.26
N LEU A 71 -0.46 8.62 9.93
CA LEU A 71 -1.17 9.27 8.81
C LEU A 71 -1.39 10.76 9.10
N LEU A 72 -1.02 11.62 8.16
CA LEU A 72 -1.16 13.06 8.30
C LEU A 72 -2.33 13.61 7.48
N GLN A 73 -2.31 13.40 6.17
CA GLN A 73 -3.30 14.00 5.27
C GLN A 73 -3.68 13.06 4.14
N GLY A 74 -4.99 12.91 3.91
CA GLY A 74 -5.54 12.28 2.71
C GLY A 74 -5.35 13.20 1.50
N LEU A 75 -4.59 12.74 0.51
CA LEU A 75 -4.40 13.42 -0.78
C LEU A 75 -5.47 13.00 -1.80
N GLN A 76 -5.91 11.74 -1.73
CA GLN A 76 -6.98 11.19 -2.55
C GLN A 76 -7.78 10.20 -1.70
N THR A 77 -8.95 10.63 -1.22
CA THR A 77 -9.80 9.87 -0.28
C THR A 77 -11.25 9.89 -0.74
N GLU A 78 -11.51 9.28 -1.89
CA GLU A 78 -12.89 9.13 -2.36
C GLU A 78 -13.66 8.18 -1.41
N PRO A 79 -14.88 8.51 -0.98
CA PRO A 79 -15.65 7.72 -0.01
C PRO A 79 -15.87 6.25 -0.41
N ASN A 80 -15.80 5.95 -1.71
CA ASN A 80 -15.96 4.60 -2.27
C ASN A 80 -14.75 4.18 -3.14
N GLY A 81 -13.63 4.90 -3.02
CA GLY A 81 -12.42 4.56 -3.76
C GLY A 81 -11.77 3.31 -3.21
N PHE A 82 -11.49 2.32 -4.06
CA PHE A 82 -10.71 1.13 -3.66
C PHE A 82 -9.25 1.47 -3.36
N SER A 83 -8.78 2.62 -3.84
CA SER A 83 -7.45 3.16 -3.56
C SER A 83 -7.54 4.50 -2.86
N GLN A 84 -6.73 4.71 -1.84
CA GLN A 84 -6.57 6.00 -1.18
C GLN A 84 -5.10 6.39 -1.13
N VAL A 85 -4.80 7.68 -1.31
CA VAL A 85 -3.44 8.21 -1.21
C VAL A 85 -3.34 9.10 0.02
N TRP A 86 -2.36 8.84 0.86
CA TRP A 86 -2.12 9.53 2.12
C TRP A 86 -0.67 9.96 2.26
N THR A 87 -0.44 11.08 2.93
CA THR A 87 0.88 11.37 3.50
C THR A 87 0.97 10.79 4.91
N ALA A 88 2.17 10.35 5.28
CA ALA A 88 2.46 9.90 6.62
C ALA A 88 3.84 10.40 7.07
N GLN A 89 4.09 10.39 8.37
CA GLN A 89 5.37 10.80 8.93
C GLN A 89 5.89 9.74 9.89
N SER A 90 7.21 9.52 9.84
CA SER A 90 7.87 8.70 10.86
C SER A 90 7.99 9.46 12.17
N GLY A 91 7.70 8.82 13.30
CA GLY A 91 7.94 9.40 14.64
C GLY A 91 9.43 9.60 15.00
N ALA A 92 10.36 9.17 14.14
CA ALA A 92 11.80 9.31 14.34
C ALA A 92 12.33 10.71 13.99
N THR A 93 13.50 11.06 14.51
CA THR A 93 14.18 12.34 14.23
C THR A 93 15.49 12.09 13.45
N PRO A 94 15.71 12.71 12.27
CA PRO A 94 14.79 13.60 11.56
C PRO A 94 13.58 12.86 10.99
N ALA A 95 12.42 13.50 11.06
CA ALA A 95 11.19 12.89 10.59
C ALA A 95 11.15 12.85 9.06
N SER A 96 10.95 11.66 8.51
CA SER A 96 10.77 11.45 7.08
C SER A 96 9.29 11.47 6.74
N THR A 97 8.94 12.11 5.62
CA THR A 97 7.59 12.10 5.07
C THR A 97 7.47 11.01 4.01
N PHE A 98 6.42 10.21 4.14
CA PHE A 98 6.08 9.11 3.24
C PHE A 98 4.81 9.45 2.48
N VAL A 99 4.72 8.98 1.24
CA VAL A 99 3.49 8.94 0.47
C VAL A 99 3.08 7.48 0.37
N LEU A 100 1.88 7.19 0.82
CA LEU A 100 1.31 5.86 0.87
C LEU A 100 0.14 5.80 -0.07
N LYS A 101 0.08 4.73 -0.86
CA LYS A 101 -1.11 4.39 -1.62
C LYS A 101 -1.67 3.09 -1.07
N ASN A 102 -2.81 3.20 -0.42
CA ASN A 102 -3.50 2.08 0.22
C ASN A 102 -4.51 1.52 -0.77
N ILE A 103 -4.43 0.22 -1.06
CA ILE A 103 -5.47 -0.51 -1.80
C ILE A 103 -6.26 -1.31 -0.76
N GLN A 104 -7.56 -1.10 -0.70
CA GLN A 104 -8.45 -1.78 0.25
C GLN A 104 -9.21 -2.90 -0.47
N PRO A 105 -8.87 -4.18 -0.25
CA PRO A 105 -9.52 -5.32 -0.92
C PRO A 105 -11.05 -5.31 -0.82
N SER A 106 -11.58 -4.91 0.34
CA SER A 106 -13.02 -4.86 0.60
C SER A 106 -13.73 -3.76 -0.18
N MET A 107 -13.01 -2.77 -0.72
CA MET A 107 -13.57 -1.67 -1.50
C MET A 107 -13.44 -1.89 -3.02
N CYS A 108 -12.72 -2.93 -3.45
CA CYS A 108 -12.71 -3.39 -4.85
C CYS A 108 -14.06 -4.01 -5.26
N HIS A 109 -14.22 -4.30 -6.56
CA HIS A 109 -15.29 -5.18 -7.01
C HIS A 109 -15.20 -6.50 -6.23
N LEU A 110 -16.33 -6.99 -5.71
CA LEU A 110 -16.33 -8.19 -4.87
C LEU A 110 -16.49 -9.43 -5.76
N PRO A 111 -15.79 -10.53 -5.47
CA PRO A 111 -15.89 -11.73 -6.27
C PRO A 111 -17.25 -12.40 -6.05
N HIS A 112 -18.02 -12.64 -7.11
CA HIS A 112 -19.32 -13.31 -7.04
C HIS A 112 -19.30 -14.69 -7.72
N PRO A 113 -19.96 -15.72 -7.16
CA PRO A 113 -20.10 -17.05 -7.78
C PRO A 113 -20.63 -17.02 -9.23
N ASP A 114 -21.57 -16.10 -9.48
CA ASP A 114 -22.23 -15.94 -10.77
C ASP A 114 -21.48 -15.00 -11.72
N ASP A 115 -20.27 -14.54 -11.34
CA ASP A 115 -19.38 -13.83 -12.25
C ASP A 115 -18.90 -14.82 -13.31
N THR A 116 -19.75 -14.99 -14.33
CA THR A 116 -19.54 -15.82 -15.52
C THR A 116 -18.31 -15.40 -16.34
N TRP A 117 -17.68 -14.28 -15.96
CA TRP A 117 -16.48 -13.74 -16.56
C TRP A 117 -15.34 -13.80 -15.54
N VAL A 118 -14.46 -14.80 -15.75
CA VAL A 118 -13.10 -14.83 -15.23
C VAL A 118 -12.40 -13.52 -15.67
N GLY A 119 -12.52 -12.45 -14.88
CA GLY A 119 -11.98 -11.13 -15.26
C GLY A 119 -12.54 -9.91 -14.54
N ASN A 120 -13.72 -9.98 -13.89
CA ASN A 120 -14.29 -8.80 -13.22
C ASN A 120 -13.68 -8.53 -11.83
N TYR A 121 -13.24 -9.59 -11.14
CA TYR A 121 -12.49 -9.44 -9.90
C TYR A 121 -11.01 -9.26 -10.20
N THR A 122 -10.49 -8.05 -9.96
CA THR A 122 -9.04 -7.83 -9.96
C THR A 122 -8.50 -8.09 -8.57
N ASP A 123 -7.57 -9.04 -8.46
CA ASP A 123 -6.83 -9.28 -7.23
C ASP A 123 -6.13 -7.99 -6.78
N PRO A 124 -6.39 -7.48 -5.56
CA PRO A 124 -5.72 -6.31 -5.01
C PRO A 124 -4.18 -6.41 -5.07
N TRP A 125 -3.63 -7.62 -4.94
CA TRP A 125 -2.20 -7.84 -5.07
C TRP A 125 -1.71 -7.57 -6.50
N ASN A 126 -2.49 -7.94 -7.51
CA ASN A 126 -2.15 -7.63 -8.91
C ASN A 126 -2.22 -6.13 -9.17
N LEU A 127 -3.22 -5.42 -8.64
CA LEU A 127 -3.29 -3.95 -8.71
C LEU A 127 -2.05 -3.31 -8.09
N ALA A 128 -1.66 -3.74 -6.89
CA ALA A 128 -0.45 -3.24 -6.22
C ALA A 128 0.82 -3.49 -7.06
N ASN A 129 0.93 -4.67 -7.66
CA ASN A 129 2.08 -5.05 -8.50
C ASN A 129 2.14 -4.25 -9.81
N GLU A 130 1.01 -4.02 -10.48
CA GLU A 130 0.96 -3.20 -11.69
C GLU A 130 1.45 -1.78 -11.41
N GLU A 131 1.04 -1.20 -10.28
CA GLU A 131 1.49 0.12 -9.87
C GLU A 131 2.96 0.14 -9.46
N ALA A 132 3.41 -0.84 -8.67
CA ALA A 132 4.80 -0.96 -8.29
C ALA A 132 5.72 -1.13 -9.50
N TRP A 133 5.27 -1.87 -10.52
CA TRP A 133 6.00 -2.02 -11.77
C TRP A 133 6.26 -0.67 -12.45
N ALA A 134 5.27 0.24 -12.45
CA ALA A 134 5.48 1.60 -12.97
C ALA A 134 6.58 2.36 -12.19
N TYR A 135 6.58 2.27 -10.86
CA TYR A 135 7.63 2.90 -10.03
C TYR A 135 9.01 2.29 -10.25
N GLN A 136 9.09 0.97 -10.42
CA GLN A 136 10.34 0.25 -10.69
C GLN A 136 10.94 0.65 -12.03
N ASN A 137 10.13 0.80 -13.08
CA ASN A 137 10.61 1.28 -14.39
C ASN A 137 11.10 2.73 -14.36
N LEU A 138 10.67 3.50 -13.36
CA LEU A 138 11.10 4.87 -13.13
C LEU A 138 12.24 4.98 -12.10
N ALA A 139 12.89 3.87 -11.72
CA ALA A 139 13.96 3.84 -10.73
C ALA A 139 15.07 4.87 -11.00
N GLN A 140 15.48 5.03 -12.26
CA GLN A 140 16.52 6.02 -12.65
C GLN A 140 16.10 7.49 -12.47
N LYS A 141 14.81 7.76 -12.25
CA LYS A 141 14.28 9.12 -12.00
C LYS A 141 13.99 9.38 -10.52
N GLN A 142 14.04 8.34 -9.69
CA GLN A 142 13.90 8.45 -8.24
C GLN A 142 15.08 9.20 -7.63
N GLY A 143 14.81 9.99 -6.59
CA GLY A 143 15.77 10.90 -5.99
C GLY A 143 15.97 12.21 -6.75
N LEU A 144 15.59 12.29 -8.03
CA LEU A 144 15.68 13.52 -8.82
C LEU A 144 14.34 14.26 -8.87
N ARG A 145 13.40 13.71 -9.63
CA ARG A 145 12.06 14.28 -9.84
C ARG A 145 10.96 13.44 -9.20
N LEU A 146 11.27 12.19 -8.85
CA LEU A 146 10.36 11.27 -8.21
C LEU A 146 10.84 10.92 -6.80
N PRO A 147 9.91 10.67 -5.86
CA PRO A 147 10.26 10.08 -4.58
C PRO A 147 10.84 8.67 -4.76
N TYR A 148 11.59 8.22 -3.75
CA TYR A 148 12.03 6.84 -3.68
C TYR A 148 10.86 5.90 -3.40
N PHE A 149 10.85 4.74 -4.07
CA PHE A 149 9.86 3.68 -3.87
C PHE A 149 10.40 2.66 -2.87
N PHE A 150 9.67 2.45 -1.77
CA PHE A 150 10.07 1.59 -0.65
C PHE A 150 9.34 0.23 -0.63
N GLY A 151 8.75 -0.18 -1.76
CA GLY A 151 8.13 -1.49 -1.92
C GLY A 151 6.60 -1.51 -1.73
N ILE A 152 6.04 -2.71 -1.87
CA ILE A 152 4.64 -3.04 -1.56
C ILE A 152 4.62 -3.68 -0.17
N HIS A 153 3.66 -3.28 0.67
CA HIS A 153 3.51 -3.77 2.03
C HIS A 153 2.08 -4.24 2.28
N GLU A 154 1.93 -5.33 3.03
CA GLU A 154 0.65 -5.78 3.57
C GLU A 154 0.56 -5.33 5.03
N VAL A 155 -0.58 -4.75 5.42
CA VAL A 155 -0.84 -4.18 6.75
C VAL A 155 -2.10 -4.79 7.35
#